data_AF-A0A958S233-F1
#
_entry.id   AF-A0A958S233-F1
#
_cell.length_a   1.000
_cell.length_b   1.000
_cell.length_c   1.000
_cell.angle_alpha   90.00
_cell.angle_beta   90.00
_cell.angle_gamma   90.00
#
_symmetry.space_group_name_H-M   'P 1'
#
loop_
_entity.id
_entity.type
_entity.pdbx_description
1 polymer ?
#
loop_
_entity_poly.entity_id
_entity_poly.type
_entity_poly.pdbx_seq_one_letter_code
_entity_poly.pdbx_strand_id
1 'polypeptide(L)'
;MPKSFLIAIPFLIWLAACSSSGNLLEKWSEEGPPTDSESLNSPEFQQLSAKLDALGYQGVGLSFETPEVQKMLTQVFSDPRLVGRKIRLLYTGLAMSYDPKQASLTIGGSMKPAVIVDYIQKHVPLVHVPRKK
;
A
#
# COMPACT_ATOMS: atom_id res chain seq x y z
N MET A 1 6.25 54.66 3.93
CA MET A 1 7.59 54.96 4.51
C MET A 1 7.99 53.81 5.43
N PRO A 2 9.27 53.42 5.43
CA PRO A 2 9.68 52.02 5.33
C PRO A 2 10.15 51.43 6.67
N LYS A 3 10.27 50.10 6.71
CA LYS A 3 11.45 49.39 7.24
C LYS A 3 11.39 47.91 6.89
N SER A 4 11.99 47.60 5.76
CA SER A 4 12.55 46.28 5.45
C SER A 4 13.53 45.88 6.55
N PHE A 5 13.49 44.62 6.98
CA PHE A 5 14.61 43.98 7.65
C PHE A 5 14.91 42.68 6.92
N LEU A 6 15.85 42.79 5.97
CA LEU A 6 16.64 41.67 5.47
C LEU A 6 17.58 41.25 6.60
N ILE A 7 17.55 39.98 7.00
CA ILE A 7 18.64 39.36 7.75
C ILE A 7 19.20 38.25 6.85
N ALA A 8 20.33 38.57 6.23
CA ALA A 8 21.23 37.60 5.62
C ALA A 8 22.02 36.91 6.75
N ILE A 9 22.02 35.58 6.79
CA ILE A 9 22.94 34.81 7.62
C ILE A 9 24.01 34.24 6.69
N PRO A 10 25.27 34.69 6.79
CA PRO A 10 26.37 34.11 6.05
C PRO A 10 26.90 32.86 6.76
N PHE A 11 27.27 31.88 5.95
CA PHE A 11 28.49 31.07 6.10
C PHE A 11 28.85 30.57 7.51
N LEU A 12 28.67 29.27 7.73
CA LEU A 12 29.66 28.52 8.48
C LEU A 12 29.94 27.19 7.76
N ILE A 13 31.04 27.20 7.01
CA ILE A 13 31.73 26.01 6.52
C ILE A 13 32.28 25.28 7.74
N TRP A 14 31.86 24.04 7.93
CA TRP A 14 32.57 23.09 8.78
C TRP A 14 33.18 22.02 7.87
N LEU A 15 34.47 22.21 7.58
CA LEU A 15 35.38 21.16 7.14
C LEU A 15 35.85 20.42 8.39
N ALA A 16 35.45 19.16 8.54
CA ALA A 16 36.17 18.20 9.36
C ALA A 16 36.35 16.93 8.52
N ALA A 17 37.56 16.76 8.01
CA ALA A 17 38.06 15.52 7.46
C ALA A 17 38.16 14.48 8.59
N CYS A 18 37.48 13.36 8.45
CA CYS A 18 37.81 12.14 9.18
C CYS A 18 38.31 11.11 8.17
N SER A 19 39.62 11.10 7.97
CA SER A 19 40.35 9.96 7.44
C SER A 19 40.30 8.87 8.51
N SER A 20 39.55 7.80 8.23
CA SER A 20 39.64 6.55 8.97
C SER A 20 39.63 5.41 7.98
N SER A 21 40.83 5.07 7.51
CA SER A 21 41.11 3.76 6.92
C SER A 21 40.85 2.69 7.98
N GLY A 22 39.71 2.03 7.89
CA GLY A 22 39.33 0.90 8.73
C GLY A 22 38.67 -0.16 7.85
N ASN A 23 39.39 -1.25 7.63
CA ASN A 23 38.90 -2.48 7.03
C ASN A 23 37.57 -2.90 7.65
N LEU A 24 36.51 -2.92 6.84
CA LEU A 24 35.34 -3.77 7.01
C LEU A 24 34.51 -3.68 5.73
N LEU A 25 35.10 -4.18 4.63
CA LEU A 25 34.31 -4.70 3.54
C LEU A 25 33.71 -6.01 4.05
N GLU A 26 32.78 -5.87 5.01
CA GLU A 26 31.81 -6.87 5.35
C GLU A 26 31.16 -7.24 4.03
N LYS A 27 31.50 -8.44 3.59
CA LYS A 27 30.80 -9.21 2.57
C LYS A 27 29.31 -8.93 2.76
N TRP A 28 28.74 -8.06 1.92
CA TRP A 28 27.31 -7.96 1.77
C TRP A 28 26.94 -9.35 1.27
N SER A 29 26.52 -10.21 2.20
CA SER A 29 25.85 -11.45 1.85
C SER A 29 24.72 -11.00 0.95
N GLU A 30 24.88 -11.36 -0.31
CA GLU A 30 23.88 -11.30 -1.36
C GLU A 30 22.76 -12.30 -1.01
N GLU A 31 22.25 -12.23 0.22
CA GLU A 31 20.95 -12.75 0.55
C GLU A 31 19.99 -11.71 -0.01
N GLY A 32 19.67 -11.89 -1.31
CA GLY A 32 18.46 -11.32 -1.86
C GLY A 32 17.31 -11.56 -0.89
N PRO A 33 16.31 -10.66 -0.87
CA PRO A 33 15.18 -10.81 0.05
C PRO A 33 14.68 -12.26 -0.03
N PRO A 34 14.39 -12.93 1.10
CA PRO A 34 13.90 -14.30 1.07
C PRO A 34 12.70 -14.34 0.12
N THR A 35 12.92 -14.89 -1.07
CA THR A 35 11.85 -15.15 -2.03
C THR A 35 11.14 -16.38 -1.51
N ASP A 36 10.33 -16.17 -0.47
CA ASP A 36 9.45 -17.16 0.12
C ASP A 36 8.41 -17.54 -0.94
N SER A 37 8.84 -18.43 -1.84
CA SER A 37 8.06 -18.98 -2.94
C SER A 37 6.86 -19.79 -2.43
N GLU A 38 6.82 -20.08 -1.12
CA GLU A 38 5.70 -20.69 -0.42
C GLU A 38 4.46 -19.77 -0.39
N SER A 39 4.65 -18.45 -0.30
CA SER A 39 3.54 -17.51 -0.13
C SER A 39 2.65 -17.41 -1.37
N LEU A 40 3.26 -17.47 -2.58
CA LEU A 40 2.57 -17.46 -3.87
C LEU A 40 1.73 -18.72 -4.11
N ASN A 41 2.05 -19.82 -3.42
CA ASN A 41 1.36 -21.09 -3.57
C ASN A 41 0.33 -21.36 -2.46
N SER A 42 0.13 -20.42 -1.54
CA SER A 42 -0.87 -20.57 -0.48
C SER A 42 -2.30 -20.56 -1.05
N PRO A 43 -3.20 -21.42 -0.53
CA PRO A 43 -4.59 -21.45 -1.01
C PRO A 43 -5.32 -20.14 -0.70
N GLU A 44 -4.98 -19.45 0.39
CA GLU A 44 -5.55 -18.14 0.76
C GLU A 44 -5.21 -17.06 -0.27
N PHE A 45 -3.94 -17.00 -0.71
CA PHE A 45 -3.51 -16.04 -1.72
C PHE A 45 -4.18 -16.30 -3.07
N GLN A 46 -4.27 -17.57 -3.49
CA GLN A 46 -4.95 -17.94 -4.74
C GLN A 46 -6.42 -17.56 -4.73
N GLN A 47 -7.13 -17.82 -3.62
CA GLN A 47 -8.53 -17.41 -3.45
C GLN A 47 -8.68 -15.89 -3.51
N LEU A 48 -7.79 -15.15 -2.84
CA LEU A 48 -7.79 -13.70 -2.86
C LEU A 48 -7.52 -13.17 -4.28
N SER A 49 -6.48 -13.68 -4.95
CA SER A 49 -6.13 -13.27 -6.31
C SER A 49 -7.29 -13.50 -7.28
N ALA A 50 -7.86 -14.71 -7.30
CA ALA A 50 -9.02 -15.01 -8.14
C ALA A 50 -10.21 -14.09 -7.84
N LYS A 51 -10.42 -13.74 -6.56
CA LYS A 51 -11.49 -12.83 -6.16
C LYS A 51 -11.26 -11.40 -6.66
N LEU A 52 -10.03 -10.90 -6.56
CA LEU A 52 -9.64 -9.57 -7.04
C LEU A 52 -9.70 -9.51 -8.57
N ASP A 53 -9.22 -10.55 -9.26
CA ASP A 53 -9.28 -10.66 -10.72
C ASP A 53 -10.72 -10.63 -11.23
N ALA A 54 -11.64 -11.35 -10.57
CA ALA A 54 -13.07 -11.33 -10.89
C ALA A 54 -13.71 -9.95 -10.72
N LEU A 55 -13.16 -9.11 -9.84
CA LEU A 55 -13.59 -7.72 -9.64
C LEU A 55 -12.84 -6.72 -10.54
N GLY A 56 -11.81 -7.17 -11.25
CA GLY A 56 -10.93 -6.33 -12.07
C GLY A 56 -9.93 -5.51 -11.26
N TYR A 57 -9.57 -5.98 -10.06
CA TYR A 57 -8.64 -5.31 -9.14
C TYR A 57 -7.27 -5.97 -9.18
N GLN A 58 -6.20 -5.18 -9.09
CA GLN A 58 -4.83 -5.67 -9.01
C GLN A 58 -4.31 -5.54 -7.58
N GLY A 59 -3.96 -6.67 -6.96
CA GLY A 59 -3.26 -6.70 -5.68
C GLY A 59 -1.76 -6.41 -5.84
N VAL A 60 -1.23 -5.49 -5.04
CA VAL A 60 0.21 -5.14 -5.05
C VAL A 60 0.82 -5.55 -3.72
N GLY A 61 1.80 -6.46 -3.76
CA GLY A 61 2.51 -6.93 -2.57
C GLY A 61 1.72 -7.88 -1.67
N LEU A 62 0.49 -8.25 -2.05
CA LEU A 62 -0.39 -9.11 -1.22
C LEU A 62 0.14 -10.53 -1.00
N SER A 63 1.09 -10.98 -1.84
CA SER A 63 1.77 -12.26 -1.64
C SER A 63 2.62 -12.28 -0.36
N PHE A 64 3.12 -11.13 0.08
CA PHE A 64 3.94 -11.03 1.30
C PHE A 64 3.11 -10.89 2.58
N GLU A 65 1.78 -10.85 2.45
CA GLU A 65 0.87 -10.76 3.59
C GLU A 65 0.64 -12.11 4.24
N THR A 66 0.28 -12.07 5.53
CA THR A 66 -0.07 -13.27 6.29
C THR A 66 -1.35 -13.93 5.74
N PRO A 67 -1.51 -15.27 5.85
CA PRO A 67 -2.74 -15.96 5.46
C PRO A 67 -4.00 -15.39 6.14
N GLU A 68 -3.89 -14.92 7.38
CA GLU A 68 -4.99 -14.30 8.11
C GLU A 68 -5.45 -13.01 7.46
N VAL A 69 -4.52 -12.15 7.03
CA VAL A 69 -4.82 -10.93 6.30
C VAL A 69 -5.45 -11.28 4.95
N GLN A 70 -4.88 -12.24 4.22
CA GLN A 70 -5.42 -12.65 2.92
C GLN A 70 -6.85 -13.19 3.03
N LYS A 71 -7.14 -14.03 4.03
CA LYS A 71 -8.48 -14.54 4.32
C LYS A 71 -9.46 -13.42 4.68
N MET A 72 -9.01 -12.46 5.50
CA MET A 72 -9.80 -11.28 5.85
C MET A 72 -10.14 -10.45 4.60
N LEU A 73 -9.17 -10.21 3.72
CA LEU A 73 -9.38 -9.49 2.46
C LEU A 73 -10.35 -10.23 1.55
N THR A 74 -10.23 -11.56 1.42
CA THR A 74 -11.18 -12.38 0.66
C THR A 74 -12.60 -12.24 1.20
N GLN A 75 -12.78 -12.20 2.53
CA GLN A 75 -14.07 -11.95 3.16
C GLN A 75 -14.61 -10.55 2.85
N VAL A 76 -13.77 -9.51 2.94
CA VAL A 76 -14.15 -8.13 2.61
C VAL A 76 -14.63 -8.02 1.17
N PHE A 77 -13.84 -8.50 0.21
CA PHE A 77 -14.16 -8.38 -1.22
C PHE A 77 -15.23 -9.38 -1.70
N SER A 78 -15.62 -10.33 -0.84
CA SER A 78 -16.81 -11.16 -1.07
C SER A 78 -18.12 -10.46 -0.71
N ASP A 79 -18.07 -9.30 -0.04
CA ASP A 79 -19.27 -8.54 0.29
C ASP A 79 -19.91 -7.92 -0.97
N PRO A 80 -21.19 -8.21 -1.27
CA PRO A 80 -21.86 -7.71 -2.46
C PRO A 80 -21.97 -6.17 -2.50
N ARG A 81 -21.86 -5.49 -1.36
CA ARG A 81 -21.92 -4.02 -1.25
C ARG A 81 -20.71 -3.33 -1.89
N LEU A 82 -19.63 -4.09 -2.14
CA LEU A 82 -18.40 -3.60 -2.75
C LEU A 82 -18.34 -3.82 -4.27
N VAL A 83 -19.36 -4.46 -4.87
CA VAL A 83 -19.42 -4.64 -6.31
C VAL A 83 -19.50 -3.30 -7.02
N GLY A 84 -18.70 -3.14 -8.08
CA GLY A 84 -18.68 -1.93 -8.90
C GLY A 84 -18.00 -0.73 -8.24
N ARG A 85 -17.22 -0.92 -7.17
CA ARG A 85 -16.37 0.15 -6.62
C ARG A 85 -15.20 0.43 -7.56
N LYS A 86 -14.84 1.71 -7.70
CA LYS A 86 -13.73 2.17 -8.54
C LYS A 86 -12.39 1.90 -7.85
N ILE A 87 -11.99 0.65 -7.82
CA ILE A 87 -10.69 0.21 -7.31
C ILE A 87 -9.92 -0.36 -8.50
N ARG A 88 -8.66 0.03 -8.66
CA ARG A 88 -7.74 -0.52 -9.66
C ARG A 88 -6.58 -1.22 -8.96
N LEU A 89 -6.01 -0.58 -7.95
CA LEU A 89 -4.86 -1.10 -7.20
C LEU A 89 -5.26 -1.30 -5.74
N LEU A 90 -4.91 -2.45 -5.18
CA LEU A 90 -5.12 -2.79 -3.78
C LEU A 90 -3.78 -3.01 -3.10
N TYR A 91 -3.58 -2.30 -1.99
CA TYR A 91 -2.41 -2.39 -1.12
C TYR A 91 -2.84 -2.73 0.30
N THR A 92 -1.89 -3.24 1.07
CA THR A 92 -1.94 -3.30 2.53
C THR A 92 -1.02 -2.23 3.13
N GLY A 93 -1.31 -1.79 4.36
CA GLY A 93 -0.52 -0.77 5.03
C GLY A 93 -0.93 -0.53 6.48
N LEU A 94 -0.47 0.58 7.06
CA LEU A 94 -0.75 0.90 8.47
C LEU A 94 -2.16 1.48 8.70
N ALA A 95 -2.73 2.12 7.69
CA ALA A 95 -4.03 2.78 7.78
C ALA A 95 -4.82 2.62 6.48
N MET A 96 -6.15 2.76 6.56
CA MET A 96 -7.00 2.81 5.38
C MET A 96 -6.88 4.17 4.69
N SER A 97 -6.67 4.14 3.38
CA SER A 97 -6.66 5.35 2.53
C SER A 97 -7.12 5.01 1.13
N TYR A 98 -7.73 5.97 0.44
CA TYR A 98 -8.12 5.81 -0.96
C TYR A 98 -7.66 7.03 -1.78
N ASP A 99 -6.91 6.79 -2.86
CA ASP A 99 -6.51 7.83 -3.82
C ASP A 99 -7.40 7.77 -5.08
N PRO A 100 -8.28 8.77 -5.30
CA PRO A 100 -9.18 8.79 -6.45
C PRO A 100 -8.45 9.01 -7.79
N LYS A 101 -7.23 9.58 -7.80
CA LYS A 101 -6.47 9.83 -9.03
C LYS A 101 -5.95 8.53 -9.62
N GLN A 102 -5.44 7.65 -8.76
CA GLN A 102 -4.90 6.34 -9.17
C GLN A 102 -5.91 5.20 -9.06
N ALA A 103 -7.07 5.47 -8.44
CA ALA A 103 -8.04 4.47 -7.99
C ALA A 103 -7.36 3.39 -7.13
N SER A 104 -6.49 3.80 -6.22
CA SER A 104 -5.79 2.88 -5.32
C SER A 104 -6.42 2.89 -3.94
N LEU A 105 -6.59 1.70 -3.36
CA LEU A 105 -7.07 1.48 -2.01
C LEU A 105 -5.95 0.84 -1.19
N THR A 106 -5.64 1.42 -0.04
CA THR A 106 -4.80 0.80 0.99
C THR A 106 -5.68 0.35 2.12
N ILE A 107 -5.54 -0.91 2.56
CA ILE A 107 -6.25 -1.47 3.71
C ILE A 107 -5.25 -1.67 4.85
N GLY A 108 -5.57 -1.13 6.03
CA GLY A 108 -4.66 -1.12 7.16
C GLY A 108 -5.34 -0.66 8.45
N GLY A 109 -4.71 -0.93 9.59
CA GLY A 109 -5.16 -0.41 10.90
C GLY A 109 -6.43 -1.05 11.47
N SER A 110 -7.07 -1.97 10.76
CA SER A 110 -8.21 -2.75 11.25
C SER A 110 -8.21 -4.15 10.62
N MET A 111 -8.47 -5.18 11.44
CA MET A 111 -8.69 -6.55 11.01
C MET A 111 -10.18 -6.94 10.97
N LYS A 112 -11.08 -5.99 11.25
CA LYS A 112 -12.53 -6.24 11.28
C LYS A 112 -13.12 -6.01 9.88
N PRO A 113 -13.63 -7.04 9.18
CA PRO A 113 -14.13 -6.90 7.82
C PRO A 113 -15.22 -5.83 7.67
N ALA A 114 -16.16 -5.77 8.62
CA ALA A 114 -17.25 -4.79 8.60
C ALA A 114 -16.74 -3.34 8.58
N VAL A 115 -15.70 -3.03 9.34
CA VAL A 115 -15.10 -1.68 9.40
C VAL A 115 -14.48 -1.31 8.05
N ILE A 116 -13.82 -2.26 7.40
CA ILE A 116 -13.18 -2.07 6.09
C ILE A 116 -14.24 -1.89 5.01
N VAL A 117 -15.29 -2.72 5.02
CA VAL A 117 -16.42 -2.58 4.09
C VAL A 117 -17.07 -1.20 4.24
N ASP A 118 -17.36 -0.78 5.47
CA ASP A 118 -17.95 0.54 5.73
C ASP A 118 -17.06 1.69 5.26
N TYR A 119 -15.74 1.57 5.43
CA TYR A 119 -14.79 2.55 4.92
C TYR A 119 -14.85 2.62 3.38
N ILE A 120 -14.79 1.48 2.70
CA ILE A 120 -14.83 1.40 1.23
C ILE A 120 -16.16 1.98 0.71
N GLN A 121 -17.29 1.65 1.35
CA GLN A 121 -18.59 2.17 0.94
C GLN A 121 -18.67 3.70 0.99
N LYS A 122 -18.05 4.31 2.01
CA LYS A 122 -18.07 5.76 2.25
C LYS A 122 -17.10 6.53 1.35
N HIS A 123 -15.92 5.97 1.07
CA HIS A 123 -14.83 6.72 0.45
C HIS A 123 -14.53 6.32 -1.00
N VAL A 124 -14.92 5.12 -1.42
CA VAL A 124 -14.64 4.64 -2.78
C VAL A 124 -15.89 4.81 -3.65
N PRO A 125 -15.83 5.64 -4.70
CA PRO A 125 -16.98 5.88 -5.58
C PRO A 125 -17.32 4.63 -6.40
N LEU A 126 -18.58 4.54 -6.82
CA LEU A 126 -19.00 3.52 -7.78
C LEU A 126 -18.50 3.88 -9.19
N VAL A 127 -18.14 2.86 -9.97
CA VAL A 127 -17.93 2.99 -11.41
C VAL A 127 -19.28 3.37 -12.01
N HIS A 128 -19.34 4.51 -12.69
CA HIS A 128 -20.57 4.97 -13.30
C HIS A 128 -20.95 4.01 -14.43
N VAL A 129 -21.91 3.11 -14.18
CA VAL A 129 -22.52 2.31 -15.23
C VAL A 129 -23.54 3.21 -15.90
N PRO A 130 -23.34 3.65 -17.16
CA PRO A 130 -24.35 4.45 -17.85
C PRO A 130 -25.63 3.61 -17.92
N ARG A 131 -26.71 4.09 -17.29
CA ARG A 131 -28.02 3.49 -17.46
C ARG A 131 -28.41 3.68 -18.92
N LYS A 132 -28.41 2.60 -19.71
CA LYS A 132 -29.09 2.60 -21.01
C LYS A 132 -30.55 2.95 -20.72
N LYS A 133 -30.99 4.12 -21.18
CA LYS A 133 -32.40 4.52 -21.20
C LYS A 133 -33.14 3.74 -22.28
#